data_AF-A0A2V7RGX7-F1
#
_entry.id   AF-A0A2V7RGX7-F1
#
_cell.length_a   1.000
_cell.length_b   1.000
_cell.length_c   1.000
_cell.angle_alpha   90.00
_cell.angle_beta   90.00
_cell.angle_gamma   90.00
#
_symmetry.space_group_name_H-M   'P 1'
#
loop_
_entity.id
_entity.type
_entity.pdbx_description
1 polymer ?
#
loop_
_entity_poly.entity_id
_entity_poly.type
_entity_poly.pdbx_seq_one_letter_code
_entity_poly.pdbx_strand_id
1 'polypeptide(L)'
;MKKVRLAMMAAVMFLGVSTVARAQDPQQQSRGNRPNMAAMLFKDITLTPVQQAKVDSITGKYREQMQALRAAGGDQQEMRTKNRELQEKQRDELKAILTDDQKKTFDKNFEDMRQARENRRPPGSL
;
A
#
# COMPACT_ATOMS: atom_id res chain seq x y z
N MET A 1 3.16 -21.29 49.82
CA MET A 1 3.61 -22.69 49.81
C MET A 1 2.49 -23.60 50.28
N LYS A 2 2.08 -24.58 49.46
CA LYS A 2 1.60 -25.90 49.86
C LYS A 2 1.57 -26.77 48.60
N LYS A 3 2.48 -27.75 48.58
CA LYS A 3 2.70 -28.71 47.49
C LYS A 3 1.74 -29.87 47.69
N VAL A 4 1.11 -30.36 46.64
CA VAL A 4 0.70 -31.77 46.55
C VAL A 4 1.13 -32.28 45.18
N ARG A 5 1.94 -33.33 45.20
CA ARG A 5 2.46 -34.10 44.04
C ARG A 5 1.68 -35.43 43.99
N LEU A 6 1.95 -36.21 42.93
CA LEU A 6 1.52 -37.59 42.63
C LEU A 6 0.16 -37.68 41.91
N ALA A 7 -0.05 -38.47 40.84
CA ALA A 7 0.74 -39.54 40.23
C ALA A 7 0.30 -39.79 38.77
N MET A 8 1.16 -40.47 38.00
CA MET A 8 0.94 -41.05 36.67
C MET A 8 -0.20 -42.09 36.62
N MET A 9 -0.93 -42.21 35.50
CA MET A 9 -0.82 -43.36 34.57
C MET A 9 -1.84 -43.32 33.40
N ALA A 10 -1.32 -43.69 32.21
CA ALA A 10 -1.91 -44.52 31.15
C ALA A 10 -3.22 -44.13 30.43
N ALA A 11 -3.03 -43.53 29.26
CA ALA A 11 -3.55 -43.93 27.93
C ALA A 11 -4.95 -44.54 27.78
N VAL A 12 -5.83 -43.84 27.04
CA VAL A 12 -6.69 -44.43 26.01
C VAL A 12 -6.82 -43.43 24.84
N MET A 13 -6.40 -43.87 23.65
CA MET A 13 -6.70 -43.24 22.36
C MET A 13 -8.21 -43.32 22.07
N PHE A 14 -8.81 -42.23 21.62
CA PHE A 14 -9.89 -42.30 20.63
C PHE A 14 -9.66 -41.27 19.53
N LEU A 15 -9.60 -41.79 18.31
CA LEU A 15 -9.48 -41.09 17.05
C LEU A 15 -10.74 -40.24 16.80
N GLY A 16 -10.57 -38.93 16.73
CA GLY A 16 -11.56 -38.00 16.21
C GLY A 16 -10.91 -37.12 15.16
N VAL A 17 -10.73 -37.64 13.95
CA VAL A 17 -10.35 -36.83 12.79
C VAL A 17 -11.58 -36.01 12.39
N SER A 18 -11.80 -34.90 13.08
CA SER A 18 -12.61 -33.82 12.53
C SER A 18 -11.72 -33.10 11.53
N THR A 19 -11.82 -33.48 10.26
CA THR A 19 -11.40 -32.58 9.18
C THR A 19 -12.26 -31.33 9.28
N VAL A 20 -11.85 -30.34 10.07
CA VAL A 20 -12.23 -28.96 9.82
C VAL A 20 -11.61 -28.65 8.46
N ALA A 21 -12.44 -28.83 7.44
CA ALA A 21 -12.22 -28.31 6.11
C ALA A 21 -11.65 -26.90 6.27
N ARG A 22 -10.54 -26.65 5.58
CA ARG A 22 -9.96 -25.33 5.46
C ARG A 22 -11.03 -24.39 4.90
N ALA A 23 -11.78 -23.76 5.78
CA ALA A 23 -12.57 -22.59 5.49
C ALA A 23 -11.53 -21.50 5.23
N GLN A 24 -11.13 -21.43 3.97
CA GLN A 24 -10.53 -20.26 3.32
C GLN A 24 -9.68 -19.45 4.29
N ASP A 25 -8.41 -19.85 4.44
CA ASP A 25 -7.38 -18.93 4.90
C ASP A 25 -7.67 -17.59 4.21
N PRO A 26 -8.02 -16.51 4.94
CA PRO A 26 -8.18 -15.22 4.31
C PRO A 26 -6.85 -15.00 3.63
N GLN A 27 -6.90 -14.92 2.31
CA GLN A 27 -5.81 -14.67 1.41
C GLN A 27 -5.16 -13.36 1.88
N GLN A 28 -4.30 -13.50 2.88
CA GLN A 28 -3.42 -12.49 3.46
C GLN A 28 -2.26 -12.38 2.46
N GLN A 29 -2.62 -12.20 1.20
CA GLN A 29 -1.68 -12.13 0.10
C GLN A 29 -1.10 -10.72 0.15
N SER A 30 -0.01 -10.64 0.90
CA SER A 30 1.04 -9.63 0.78
C SER A 30 0.52 -8.18 0.73
N ARG A 31 -0.01 -7.71 1.87
CA ARG A 31 0.00 -6.26 2.18
C ARG A 31 1.38 -5.77 2.65
N GLY A 32 2.39 -6.65 2.72
CA GLY A 32 3.76 -6.30 3.02
C GLY A 32 4.51 -6.00 1.73
N ASN A 33 5.12 -4.82 1.65
CA ASN A 33 6.07 -4.45 0.60
C ASN A 33 5.49 -3.92 -0.73
N ARG A 34 4.35 -3.21 -0.71
CA ARG A 34 4.10 -2.23 -1.78
C ARG A 34 5.05 -1.06 -1.56
N PRO A 35 6.01 -0.80 -2.47
CA PRO A 35 6.91 0.34 -2.31
C PRO A 35 6.07 1.61 -2.22
N ASN A 36 6.40 2.46 -1.23
CA ASN A 36 5.73 3.73 -1.05
C ASN A 36 5.90 4.56 -2.33
N MET A 37 4.84 4.71 -3.11
CA MET A 37 4.90 5.38 -4.41
C MET A 37 5.42 6.81 -4.27
N ALA A 38 5.09 7.49 -3.17
CA ALA A 38 5.62 8.82 -2.88
C ALA A 38 7.14 8.79 -2.66
N ALA A 39 7.66 7.79 -1.95
CA ALA A 39 9.11 7.67 -1.72
C ALA A 39 9.89 7.46 -3.03
N MET A 40 9.32 6.75 -4.00
CA MET A 40 9.94 6.57 -5.31
C MET A 40 9.91 7.87 -6.15
N LEU A 41 8.86 8.67 -6.07
CA LEU A 41 8.78 9.96 -6.76
C LEU A 41 9.84 10.96 -6.27
N PHE A 42 10.12 10.97 -4.97
CA PHE A 42 11.12 11.84 -4.36
C PHE A 42 12.53 11.24 -4.28
N LYS A 43 12.76 10.10 -4.94
CA LYS A 43 14.08 9.48 -4.98
C LYS A 43 15.10 10.47 -5.55
N ASP A 44 16.25 10.58 -4.90
CA ASP A 44 17.34 11.48 -5.30
C ASP A 44 16.97 12.98 -5.30
N ILE A 45 15.87 13.35 -4.62
CA ILE A 45 15.46 14.75 -4.37
C ILE A 45 15.67 15.05 -2.88
N THR A 46 16.55 16.01 -2.59
CA THR A 46 16.68 16.56 -1.24
C THR A 46 15.69 17.70 -1.07
N LEU A 47 14.73 17.54 -0.15
CA LEU A 47 13.75 18.57 0.17
C LEU A 47 14.25 19.49 1.29
N THR A 48 14.00 20.79 1.14
CA THR A 48 14.17 21.73 2.27
C THR A 48 13.10 21.46 3.35
N PRO A 49 13.31 21.90 4.61
CA PRO A 49 12.30 21.74 5.66
C PRO A 49 10.93 22.34 5.28
N VAL A 50 10.94 23.47 4.57
CA VAL A 50 9.72 24.14 4.09
C VAL A 50 9.02 23.31 3.01
N GLN A 51 9.78 22.71 2.08
CA GLN A 51 9.21 21.81 1.07
C GLN A 51 8.65 20.54 1.71
N GLN A 52 9.36 19.97 2.68
CA GLN A 52 8.90 18.78 3.41
C GLN A 52 7.56 19.02 4.10
N ALA A 53 7.42 20.14 4.82
CA ALA A 53 6.15 20.50 5.46
C ALA A 53 4.99 20.62 4.44
N LYS A 54 5.26 21.17 3.24
CA LYS A 54 4.26 21.21 2.15
C LYS A 54 3.94 19.82 1.61
N VAL A 55 4.94 18.94 1.43
CA VAL A 55 4.74 17.54 1.02
C VAL A 55 3.82 16.82 2.01
N ASP A 56 4.06 16.99 3.30
CA ASP A 56 3.29 16.33 4.35
C ASP A 56 1.84 16.82 4.37
N SER A 57 1.63 18.14 4.24
CA SER A 57 0.30 18.74 4.13
C SER A 57 -0.47 18.24 2.90
N ILE A 58 0.16 18.26 1.72
CA ILE A 58 -0.44 17.76 0.46
C ILE A 58 -0.77 16.28 0.62
N THR A 59 0.18 15.47 1.11
CA THR A 59 -0.03 14.03 1.27
C THR A 59 -1.13 13.72 2.28
N GLY A 60 -1.26 14.50 3.37
CA GLY A 60 -2.36 14.41 4.32
C GLY A 60 -3.72 14.68 3.67
N LYS A 61 -3.86 15.82 2.99
CA LYS A 61 -5.08 16.21 2.25
C LYS A 61 -5.54 15.10 1.29
N TYR A 62 -4.64 14.59 0.46
CA TYR A 62 -5.00 13.55 -0.51
C TYR A 62 -5.25 12.18 0.15
N ARG A 63 -4.59 11.88 1.28
CA ARG A 63 -4.89 10.67 2.06
C ARG A 63 -6.33 10.68 2.56
N GLU A 64 -6.81 11.80 3.09
CA GLU A 64 -8.20 11.97 3.55
C GLU A 64 -9.18 11.84 2.39
N GLN A 65 -8.94 12.52 1.27
CA GLN A 65 -9.79 12.41 0.07
C GLN A 65 -9.88 10.97 -0.45
N MET A 66 -8.76 10.25 -0.42
CA MET A 66 -8.70 8.84 -0.81
C MET A 66 -9.41 7.91 0.18
N GLN A 67 -9.43 8.24 1.47
CA GLN A 67 -10.22 7.51 2.47
C GLN A 67 -11.71 7.76 2.27
N ALA A 68 -12.11 9.02 2.07
CA ALA A 68 -13.49 9.40 1.78
C ALA A 68 -14.00 8.73 0.50
N LEU A 69 -13.18 8.72 -0.58
CA LEU A 69 -13.51 8.03 -1.81
C LEU A 69 -13.76 6.54 -1.55
N ARG A 70 -12.86 5.85 -0.83
CA ARG A 70 -13.04 4.43 -0.48
C ARG A 70 -14.27 4.16 0.37
N ALA A 71 -14.58 5.05 1.32
CA ALA A 71 -15.74 4.93 2.20
C ALA A 71 -17.06 5.16 1.45
N ALA A 72 -17.07 6.02 0.42
CA ALA A 72 -18.26 6.28 -0.39
C ALA A 72 -18.72 5.04 -1.18
N GLY A 73 -17.82 4.10 -1.48
CA GLY A 73 -18.13 2.92 -2.27
C GLY A 73 -18.59 3.26 -3.70
N GLY A 74 -19.36 2.36 -4.32
CA GLY A 74 -19.95 2.57 -5.64
C GLY A 74 -19.32 1.76 -6.75
N ASP A 75 -19.58 2.17 -8.00
CA ASP A 75 -19.10 1.47 -9.19
C ASP A 75 -17.56 1.41 -9.24
N GLN A 76 -17.02 0.24 -9.57
CA GLN A 76 -15.57 0.04 -9.57
C GLN A 76 -14.86 0.88 -10.63
N GLN A 77 -15.46 1.11 -11.79
CA GLN A 77 -14.85 1.86 -12.87
C GLN A 77 -14.82 3.35 -12.53
N GLU A 78 -15.92 3.89 -12.00
CA GLU A 78 -16.00 5.26 -11.50
C GLU A 78 -14.98 5.51 -10.39
N MET A 79 -14.90 4.60 -9.43
CA MET A 79 -13.95 4.66 -8.32
C MET A 79 -12.49 4.63 -8.81
N ARG A 80 -12.19 3.81 -9.82
CA ARG A 80 -10.86 3.78 -10.45
C ARG A 80 -10.53 5.10 -11.14
N THR A 81 -11.49 5.71 -11.84
CA THR A 81 -11.30 7.00 -12.51
C THR A 81 -11.06 8.13 -11.50
N LYS A 82 -11.92 8.27 -10.48
CA LYS A 82 -11.74 9.25 -9.39
C LYS A 82 -10.41 9.07 -8.66
N ASN A 83 -10.02 7.83 -8.41
CA ASN A 83 -8.73 7.51 -7.80
C ASN A 83 -7.55 7.95 -8.68
N ARG A 84 -7.62 7.78 -10.00
CA ARG A 84 -6.58 8.26 -10.93
C ARG A 84 -6.47 9.78 -10.92
N GLU A 85 -7.60 10.47 -11.01
CA GLU A 85 -7.64 11.94 -10.96
C GLU A 85 -7.05 12.49 -9.65
N LEU A 86 -7.36 11.87 -8.51
CA LEU A 86 -6.78 12.27 -7.22
C LEU A 86 -5.27 12.08 -7.18
N GLN A 87 -4.75 10.97 -7.73
CA GLN A 87 -3.31 10.72 -7.81
C GLN A 87 -2.60 11.71 -8.74
N GLU A 88 -3.21 12.07 -9.86
CA GLU A 88 -2.69 13.07 -10.80
C GLU A 88 -2.62 14.45 -10.15
N LYS A 89 -3.72 14.91 -9.54
CA LYS A 89 -3.77 16.19 -8.83
C LYS A 89 -2.77 16.25 -7.68
N GLN A 90 -2.63 15.17 -6.91
CA GLN A 90 -1.63 15.08 -5.85
C GLN A 90 -0.22 15.25 -6.41
N ARG A 91 0.12 14.52 -7.49
CA ARG A 91 1.44 14.59 -8.12
C ARG A 91 1.73 16.01 -8.60
N ASP A 92 0.76 16.66 -9.22
CA ASP A 92 0.94 18.00 -9.79
C ASP A 92 1.14 19.06 -8.68
N GLU A 93 0.38 18.97 -7.58
CA GLU A 93 0.60 19.81 -6.38
C GLU A 93 1.99 19.55 -5.74
N LEU A 94 2.42 18.29 -5.65
CA LEU A 94 3.75 17.93 -5.14
C LEU A 94 4.88 18.44 -6.04
N LYS A 95 4.69 18.41 -7.36
CA LYS A 95 5.68 18.93 -8.32
C LYS A 95 5.77 20.46 -8.28
N ALA A 96 4.67 21.15 -8.02
CA ALA A 96 4.61 22.61 -8.00
C ALA A 96 5.45 23.24 -6.87
N ILE A 97 5.73 22.51 -5.79
CA ILE A 97 6.53 23.01 -4.65
C ILE A 97 8.04 22.76 -4.81
N LEU A 98 8.46 22.11 -5.90
CA LEU A 98 9.84 21.79 -6.20
C LEU A 98 10.53 22.92 -6.98
N THR A 99 11.85 22.99 -6.87
CA THR A 99 12.68 23.81 -7.77
C THR A 99 12.72 23.19 -9.15
N ASP A 100 13.13 23.95 -10.16
CA ASP A 100 13.14 23.46 -11.55
C ASP A 100 14.10 22.28 -11.76
N ASP A 101 15.22 22.23 -11.03
CA ASP A 101 16.12 21.08 -11.07
C ASP A 101 15.54 19.85 -10.38
N GLN A 102 14.87 20.02 -9.24
CA GLN A 102 14.17 18.91 -8.56
C GLN A 102 13.02 18.36 -9.42
N LYS A 103 12.31 19.20 -10.18
CA LYS A 103 11.24 18.78 -11.09
C LYS A 103 11.76 17.82 -12.17
N LYS A 104 12.97 18.04 -12.70
CA LYS A 104 13.58 17.14 -13.70
C LYS A 104 13.77 15.73 -13.14
N THR A 105 14.32 15.61 -11.93
CA THR A 105 14.47 14.32 -11.24
C THR A 105 13.12 13.70 -10.93
N PHE A 106 12.14 14.50 -10.50
CA PHE A 106 10.79 14.02 -10.19
C PHE A 106 10.10 13.43 -11.43
N ASP A 107 10.21 14.09 -12.58
CA ASP A 107 9.64 13.63 -13.84
C ASP A 107 10.32 12.35 -14.33
N LYS A 108 11.65 12.28 -14.22
CA LYS A 108 12.41 11.07 -14.53
C LYS A 108 11.94 9.90 -13.66
N ASN A 109 11.83 10.09 -12.34
CA ASN A 109 11.36 9.06 -11.43
C ASN A 109 9.94 8.59 -11.78
N PHE A 110 9.05 9.52 -12.14
CA PHE A 110 7.70 9.18 -12.56
C PHE A 110 7.68 8.33 -13.83
N GLU A 111 8.47 8.69 -14.84
CA GLU A 111 8.57 7.96 -16.10
C GLU A 111 9.21 6.57 -15.89
N ASP A 112 10.29 6.47 -15.10
CA ASP A 112 10.91 5.20 -14.74
C ASP A 112 9.90 4.26 -14.06
N MET A 113 9.06 4.80 -13.16
CA MET A 113 7.97 4.05 -12.53
C MET A 113 6.90 3.60 -13.53
N ARG A 114 6.56 4.45 -14.52
CA ARG A 114 5.59 4.12 -15.56
C ARG A 114 6.10 2.99 -16.44
N GLN A 115 7.35 3.08 -16.90
CA GLN A 115 8.00 2.04 -17.70
C GLN A 115 8.15 0.73 -16.91
N ALA A 116 8.55 0.80 -15.63
CA ALA A 116 8.64 -0.38 -14.79
C ALA A 116 7.28 -1.07 -14.60
N ARG A 117 6.17 -0.32 -14.60
CA ARG A 117 4.82 -0.90 -14.58
C ARG A 117 4.47 -1.54 -15.91
N GLU A 118 4.78 -0.88 -17.02
CA GLU A 118 4.55 -1.39 -18.38
C GLU A 118 5.30 -2.70 -18.63
N ASN A 119 6.59 -2.74 -18.29
CA ASN A 119 7.43 -3.92 -18.42
C ASN A 119 6.97 -5.10 -17.53
N ARG A 120 6.17 -4.82 -16.49
CA ARG A 120 5.58 -5.85 -15.61
C ARG A 120 4.21 -6.33 -16.09
N ARG A 121 3.62 -5.72 -17.13
CA ARG A 121 2.37 -6.21 -17.71
C ARG A 121 2.71 -7.45 -18.56
N PRO A 122 2.14 -8.63 -18.26
CA PRO A 122 2.39 -9.81 -19.09
C PRO A 122 1.88 -9.54 -20.52
N PRO A 123 2.60 -10.00 -21.56
CA PRO A 123 2.14 -9.86 -22.94
C PRO A 123 0.78 -10.56 -23.10
N GLY A 124 -0.25 -9.81 -23.53
CA GLY A 124 -1.60 -10.34 -23.77
C GLY A 124 -2.70 -9.87 -22.81
N SER A 125 -2.45 -8.92 -21.90
CA SER A 125 -3.52 -8.30 -21.09
C SER A 125 -4.13 -7.08 -21.78
N LEU A 126 -4.98 -7.29 -22.79
CA LEU A 126 -5.89 -6.29 -23.36
C LEU A 126 -7.27 -6.91 -23.59
#